data_AF-R1H0M4-F1
#
_entry.id   AF-R1H0M4-F1
#
_cell.length_a   1.000
_cell.length_b   1.000
_cell.length_c   1.000
_cell.angle_alpha   90.00
_cell.angle_beta   90.00
_cell.angle_gamma   90.00
#
_symmetry.space_group_name_H-M   'P 1'
#
loop_
_entity.id
_entity.type
_entity.pdbx_description
1 polymer ?
#
loop_
_entity_poly.entity_id
_entity_poly.type
_entity_poly.pdbx_seq_one_letter_code
_entity_poly.pdbx_strand_id
1 'polypeptide(L)'
;MSHIEKPAKAGGFSSLQSTMKQVLRSQKTKQNIKNLLRVNQTDGFDCPGCAWGDNDHGAFQFCENGAKAVAWESTGKTVGADFFANHSVRQLATQSDYWLEYQGRLTEPMRYNPATDHYEPISWDEAFALIAEQLKGLDSPDQVEFYTSGRASNEASYLYQLFGRLFGTNNFPDCSNMCHEASGVALIQSVGIGKGTVELDDFDRADAIFVYGQNPGTNHPRMMNALRQAARQGCKIVSFNNLKEVALERFASPQSPLELLTPAATTISHQYLTPKLGGDMAAMRGMAKYILEEAPEAVDRDFITRHTQHFDAYELQVRATGWAEIVQQSGLTQAEIVQAARVLPPAAVSSVAGPWESPSTCIRSTPYAR
;
A
#
# COMPACT_ATOMS: atom_id res chain seq x y z
N MET A 1 21.76 -17.34 -15.44
CA MET A 1 20.43 -17.12 -14.81
C MET A 1 20.33 -18.10 -13.65
N SER A 2 20.48 -17.63 -12.41
CA SER A 2 20.23 -18.49 -11.26
C SER A 2 18.77 -18.92 -11.28
N HIS A 3 18.52 -20.23 -11.25
CA HIS A 3 17.20 -20.77 -10.99
C HIS A 3 16.82 -20.34 -9.56
N ILE A 4 16.08 -19.23 -9.44
CA ILE A 4 15.40 -18.90 -8.20
C ILE A 4 14.20 -19.85 -8.15
N GLU A 5 14.33 -20.95 -7.39
CA GLU A 5 13.19 -21.82 -7.10
C GLU A 5 12.08 -20.97 -6.46
N LYS A 6 10.92 -20.93 -7.11
CA LYS A 6 9.75 -20.23 -6.54
C LYS A 6 9.35 -20.95 -5.26
N PRO A 7 9.24 -20.24 -4.12
CA PRO A 7 8.81 -20.86 -2.88
C PRO A 7 7.38 -21.40 -3.02
N ALA A 8 7.13 -22.59 -2.48
CA ALA A 8 5.81 -23.25 -2.57
C ALA A 8 4.71 -22.56 -1.74
N LYS A 9 5.09 -21.70 -0.77
CA LYS A 9 4.18 -20.89 0.06
C LYS A 9 4.86 -19.60 0.51
N ALA A 10 4.08 -18.53 0.68
CA ALA A 10 4.51 -17.30 1.34
C ALA A 10 4.17 -17.33 2.83
N GLY A 11 5.05 -16.77 3.68
CA GLY A 11 4.93 -16.81 5.15
C GLY A 11 5.66 -18.00 5.80
N GLY A 12 5.31 -18.32 7.05
CA GLY A 12 5.90 -19.43 7.82
C GLY A 12 7.27 -19.14 8.46
N PHE A 13 8.04 -20.19 8.77
CA PHE A 13 9.25 -20.11 9.60
C PHE A 13 10.36 -19.21 9.03
N SER A 14 10.50 -19.13 7.71
CA SER A 14 11.46 -18.26 7.03
C SER A 14 11.24 -16.77 7.35
N SER A 15 9.99 -16.34 7.44
CA SER A 15 9.64 -14.95 7.79
C SER A 15 10.03 -14.59 9.23
N LEU A 16 9.90 -15.55 10.16
CA LEU A 16 10.31 -15.40 11.56
C LEU A 16 11.83 -15.28 11.69
N GLN A 17 12.58 -16.12 10.97
CA GLN A 17 14.05 -16.10 10.97
C GLN A 17 14.59 -14.78 10.41
N SER A 18 14.00 -14.28 9.31
CA SER A 18 14.36 -12.99 8.71
C SER A 18 14.09 -11.83 9.68
N THR A 19 12.93 -11.84 10.35
CA THR A 19 12.57 -10.85 11.37
C THR A 19 13.59 -10.82 12.51
N MET A 20 13.92 -11.98 13.09
CA MET A 20 14.87 -12.09 14.20
C MET A 20 16.27 -11.59 13.80
N LYS A 21 16.73 -11.92 12.58
CA LYS A 21 18.02 -11.44 12.06
C LYS A 21 18.11 -9.92 12.01
N GLN A 22 17.02 -9.24 11.65
CA GLN A 22 17.00 -7.78 11.53
C GLN A 22 16.88 -7.10 12.90
N VAL A 23 16.08 -7.65 13.80
CA VAL A 23 16.03 -7.20 15.20
C VAL A 23 17.42 -7.24 15.83
N LEU A 24 18.19 -8.31 15.62
CA LEU A 24 19.56 -8.41 16.13
C LEU A 24 20.53 -7.40 15.49
N ARG A 25 20.36 -7.08 14.21
CA ARG A 25 21.21 -6.11 13.48
C ARG A 25 21.00 -4.66 13.90
N SER A 26 19.85 -4.34 14.50
CA SER A 26 19.51 -2.99 14.97
C SER A 26 20.42 -2.45 16.08
N GLN A 27 21.24 -3.29 16.74
CA GLN A 27 22.03 -2.96 17.94
C GLN A 27 21.20 -2.49 19.17
N LYS A 28 19.86 -2.51 19.10
CA LYS A 28 18.93 -2.15 20.19
C LYS A 28 17.86 -3.23 20.44
N THR A 29 18.28 -4.49 20.50
CA THR A 29 17.40 -5.67 20.58
C THR A 29 16.31 -5.60 21.67
N LYS A 30 16.65 -5.22 22.91
CA LYS A 30 15.68 -5.15 24.01
C LYS A 30 14.58 -4.11 23.76
N GLN A 31 14.97 -2.92 23.31
CA GLN A 31 14.02 -1.86 22.97
C GLN A 31 13.16 -2.26 21.78
N ASN A 32 13.76 -2.92 20.78
CA ASN A 32 13.03 -3.42 19.62
C ASN A 32 11.96 -4.44 20.00
N ILE A 33 12.27 -5.41 20.85
CA ILE A 33 11.28 -6.37 21.35
C ILE A 33 10.14 -5.64 22.07
N LYS A 34 10.44 -4.66 22.92
CA LYS A 34 9.42 -3.85 23.60
C LYS A 34 8.55 -3.07 22.60
N ASN A 35 9.15 -2.48 21.58
CA ASN A 35 8.43 -1.73 20.54
C ASN A 35 7.53 -2.66 19.71
N LEU A 36 8.00 -3.85 19.36
CA LEU A 36 7.20 -4.86 18.63
C LEU A 36 5.99 -5.37 19.43
N LEU A 37 6.05 -5.35 20.77
CA LEU A 37 4.89 -5.69 21.61
C LEU A 37 3.87 -4.55 21.71
N ARG A 38 4.23 -3.32 21.29
CA ARG A 38 3.35 -2.14 21.32
C ARG A 38 2.88 -1.69 19.94
N VAL A 39 3.48 -2.18 18.86
CA VAL A 39 3.10 -1.79 17.51
C VAL A 39 1.70 -2.32 17.18
N ASN A 40 0.85 -1.49 16.56
CA ASN A 40 -0.51 -1.83 16.16
C ASN A 40 -1.36 -2.37 17.33
N GLN A 41 -1.23 -1.74 18.49
CA GLN A 41 -2.04 -2.01 19.69
C GLN A 41 -2.81 -0.75 20.05
N THR A 42 -3.96 -0.87 20.72
CA THR A 42 -4.84 0.26 21.07
C THR A 42 -4.12 1.40 21.81
N ASP A 43 -3.27 1.08 22.81
CA ASP A 43 -2.41 2.06 23.54
C ASP A 43 -0.96 2.10 23.01
N GLY A 44 -0.82 1.73 21.74
CA GLY A 44 0.43 1.48 21.04
C GLY A 44 0.85 2.62 20.13
N PHE A 45 1.44 2.24 18.99
CA PHE A 45 1.72 3.15 17.88
C PHE A 45 1.57 2.37 16.56
N ASP A 46 1.22 3.07 15.50
CA ASP A 46 1.03 2.46 14.19
C ASP A 46 2.36 2.03 13.56
N CYS A 47 2.33 0.90 12.87
CA CYS A 47 3.50 0.38 12.18
C CYS A 47 3.92 1.36 11.06
N PRO A 48 5.17 1.85 11.04
CA PRO A 48 5.62 2.78 10.01
C PRO A 48 5.84 2.13 8.63
N GLY A 49 5.63 0.81 8.52
CA GLY A 49 5.94 0.02 7.34
C GLY A 49 4.75 -0.29 6.42
N CYS A 50 3.50 -0.01 6.84
CA CYS A 50 2.30 -0.42 6.13
C CYS A 50 1.07 0.38 6.63
N ALA A 51 0.10 0.66 5.75
CA ALA A 51 -1.14 1.39 6.08
C ALA A 51 -2.34 0.48 6.36
N TRP A 52 -2.14 -0.84 6.51
CA TRP A 52 -3.22 -1.78 6.81
C TRP A 52 -3.81 -1.54 8.20
N GLY A 53 -5.14 -1.43 8.27
CA GLY A 53 -5.88 -1.15 9.50
C GLY A 53 -5.59 -2.12 10.65
N ASP A 54 -5.92 -1.67 11.85
CA ASP A 54 -5.74 -2.43 13.08
C ASP A 54 -7.03 -3.11 13.55
N ASN A 55 -6.84 -4.24 14.23
CA ASN A 55 -7.91 -4.99 14.87
C ASN A 55 -7.72 -4.86 16.37
N ASP A 56 -8.82 -4.80 17.13
CA ASP A 56 -8.80 -4.67 18.59
C ASP A 56 -8.33 -5.92 19.34
N HIS A 57 -7.94 -6.98 18.62
CA HIS A 57 -7.69 -8.30 19.18
C HIS A 57 -6.37 -8.90 18.66
N GLY A 58 -5.49 -9.32 19.58
CA GLY A 58 -4.32 -10.16 19.29
C GLY A 58 -2.98 -9.59 19.75
N ALA A 59 -2.14 -10.46 20.34
CA ALA A 59 -0.85 -10.07 20.93
C ALA A 59 0.28 -9.79 19.90
N PHE A 60 0.07 -10.10 18.61
CA PHE A 60 1.07 -9.95 17.57
C PHE A 60 0.46 -9.37 16.28
N GLN A 61 0.48 -8.04 16.16
CA GLN A 61 -0.14 -7.30 15.07
C GLN A 61 0.85 -6.74 14.04
N PHE A 62 2.02 -7.36 13.87
CA PHE A 62 3.02 -6.96 12.87
C PHE A 62 3.39 -8.08 11.92
N CYS A 63 3.78 -7.71 10.70
CA CYS A 63 4.39 -8.62 9.73
C CYS A 63 5.92 -8.50 9.75
N GLU A 64 6.62 -9.33 8.97
CA GLU A 64 8.08 -9.26 8.82
C GLU A 64 8.56 -7.87 8.39
N ASN A 65 7.88 -7.24 7.42
CA ASN A 65 8.23 -5.89 6.94
C ASN A 65 7.97 -4.83 8.02
N GLY A 66 6.90 -4.98 8.79
CA GLY A 66 6.62 -4.09 9.92
C GLY A 66 7.68 -4.21 11.02
N ALA A 67 8.12 -5.43 11.32
CA ALA A 67 9.18 -5.64 12.30
C ALA A 67 10.54 -5.09 11.84
N LYS A 68 10.83 -5.21 10.54
CA LYS A 68 11.98 -4.52 9.93
C LYS A 68 11.87 -3.01 10.10
N ALA A 69 10.72 -2.42 9.75
CA ALA A 69 10.52 -0.98 9.85
C ALA A 69 10.75 -0.48 11.29
N VAL A 70 10.18 -1.16 12.29
CA VAL A 70 10.42 -0.84 13.72
C VAL A 70 11.90 -0.98 14.10
N ALA A 71 12.58 -2.03 13.62
CA ALA A 71 14.00 -2.25 13.86
C ALA A 71 14.90 -1.17 13.23
N TRP A 72 14.50 -0.66 12.07
CA TRP A 72 15.17 0.43 11.38
C TRP A 72 15.00 1.76 12.11
N GLU A 73 13.77 2.13 12.44
CA GLU A 73 13.47 3.40 13.14
C GLU A 73 14.12 3.48 14.52
N SER A 74 14.26 2.33 15.19
CA SER A 74 14.84 2.24 16.53
C SER A 74 16.29 1.75 16.56
N THR A 75 17.02 1.89 15.44
CA THR A 75 18.43 1.51 15.36
C THR A 75 19.31 2.20 16.42
N GLY A 76 20.34 1.50 16.87
CA GLY A 76 21.41 2.04 17.71
C GLY A 76 22.49 2.77 16.92
N LYS A 77 22.53 2.57 15.60
CA LYS A 77 23.53 3.18 14.75
C LYS A 77 23.20 4.64 14.49
N THR A 78 24.21 5.48 14.56
CA THR A 78 24.09 6.92 14.34
C THR A 78 25.26 7.40 13.48
N VAL A 79 25.00 8.42 12.67
CA VAL A 79 26.02 9.20 11.97
C VAL A 79 25.99 10.64 12.47
N GLY A 80 27.16 11.27 12.48
CA GLY A 80 27.38 12.64 12.94
C GLY A 80 28.57 13.27 12.22
N ALA A 81 29.08 14.38 12.74
CA ALA A 81 30.12 15.20 12.12
C ALA A 81 31.32 14.40 11.58
N ASP A 82 31.87 13.46 12.34
CA ASP A 82 33.03 12.66 11.93
C ASP A 82 32.78 11.86 10.64
N PHE A 83 31.57 11.34 10.46
CA PHE A 83 31.22 10.59 9.26
C PHE A 83 31.25 11.50 8.03
N PHE A 84 30.63 12.67 8.12
CA PHE A 84 30.55 13.62 7.02
C PHE A 84 31.86 14.37 6.76
N ALA A 85 32.73 14.51 7.76
CA ALA A 85 34.10 15.00 7.55
C ALA A 85 34.92 14.02 6.68
N ASN A 86 34.65 12.72 6.76
CA ASN A 86 35.37 11.69 6.01
C ASN A 86 34.72 11.32 4.66
N HIS A 87 33.50 11.80 4.37
CA HIS A 87 32.76 11.48 3.15
C HIS A 87 32.22 12.74 2.49
N SER A 88 32.73 13.05 1.31
CA SER A 88 32.20 14.14 0.49
C SER A 88 30.83 13.78 -0.07
N VAL A 89 30.00 14.78 -0.39
CA VAL A 89 28.67 14.57 -0.95
C VAL A 89 28.75 13.86 -2.31
N ARG A 90 29.75 14.16 -3.14
CA ARG A 90 29.99 13.43 -4.40
C ARG A 90 30.32 11.96 -4.17
N GLN A 91 31.10 11.64 -3.15
CA GLN A 91 31.38 10.25 -2.80
C GLN A 91 30.11 9.52 -2.33
N LEU A 92 29.32 10.15 -1.46
CA LEU A 92 28.05 9.61 -0.98
C LEU A 92 27.07 9.36 -2.14
N ALA A 93 27.02 10.25 -3.13
CA ALA A 93 26.16 10.11 -4.31
C ALA A 93 26.47 8.88 -5.18
N THR A 94 27.66 8.26 -5.03
CA THR A 94 28.02 7.02 -5.73
C THR A 94 27.64 5.75 -4.98
N GLN A 95 27.20 5.88 -3.73
CA GLN A 95 26.86 4.73 -2.88
C GLN A 95 25.43 4.27 -3.13
N SER A 96 25.17 2.98 -2.92
CA SER A 96 23.82 2.46 -2.95
C SER A 96 22.98 2.96 -1.78
N ASP A 97 21.67 3.09 -1.96
CA ASP A 97 20.71 3.39 -0.87
C ASP A 97 20.89 2.46 0.33
N TYR A 98 21.13 1.17 0.08
CA TYR A 98 21.37 0.19 1.13
C TYR A 98 22.60 0.54 1.98
N TRP A 99 23.69 0.97 1.33
CA TRP A 99 24.90 1.38 2.03
C TRP A 99 24.65 2.66 2.83
N LEU A 100 24.03 3.68 2.22
CA LEU A 100 23.73 4.97 2.85
C LEU A 100 22.88 4.78 4.11
N GLU A 101 21.79 4.03 3.98
CA GLU A 101 20.86 3.73 5.08
C GLU A 101 21.57 2.97 6.22
N TYR A 102 22.51 2.07 5.90
CA TYR A 102 23.15 1.21 6.90
C TYR A 102 24.22 1.91 7.76
N GLN A 103 24.60 3.15 7.40
CA GLN A 103 25.53 3.97 8.18
C GLN A 103 24.90 4.39 9.52
N GLY A 104 23.59 4.62 9.56
CA GLY A 104 22.84 4.93 10.77
C GLY A 104 22.07 6.24 10.70
N ARG A 105 21.35 6.54 11.78
CA ARG A 105 20.48 7.71 11.87
C ARG A 105 21.29 8.99 12.05
N LEU A 106 20.95 10.04 11.30
CA LEU A 106 21.49 11.38 11.53
C LEU A 106 21.03 11.91 12.91
N THR A 107 21.94 12.51 13.67
CA THR A 107 21.66 12.91 15.08
C THR A 107 21.80 14.40 15.37
N GLU A 108 22.31 15.17 14.43
CA GLU A 108 22.49 16.62 14.55
C GLU A 108 22.21 17.30 13.20
N PRO A 109 21.78 18.58 13.18
CA PRO A 109 21.58 19.32 11.94
C PRO A 109 22.88 19.48 11.15
N MET A 110 22.76 19.40 9.83
CA MET A 110 23.89 19.52 8.90
C MET A 110 23.57 20.54 7.81
N ARG A 111 24.58 21.25 7.34
CA ARG A 111 24.49 22.13 6.16
C ARG A 111 25.47 21.65 5.09
N TYR A 112 25.03 21.62 3.84
CA TYR A 112 25.96 21.39 2.73
C TYR A 112 26.85 22.63 2.52
N ASN A 113 28.16 22.42 2.45
CA ASN A 113 29.13 23.42 2.05
C ASN A 113 29.69 23.10 0.65
N PRO A 114 29.32 23.86 -0.39
CA PRO A 114 29.77 23.60 -1.76
C PRO A 114 31.26 23.87 -1.97
N ALA A 115 31.90 24.68 -1.13
CA ALA A 115 33.34 24.96 -1.25
C ALA A 115 34.20 23.77 -0.80
N THR A 116 33.71 23.02 0.19
CA THR A 116 34.39 21.81 0.70
C THR A 116 33.84 20.53 0.09
N ASP A 117 32.64 20.54 -0.48
CA ASP A 117 31.89 19.35 -0.92
C ASP A 117 31.47 18.42 0.25
N HIS A 118 31.29 18.97 1.45
CA HIS A 118 30.93 18.20 2.64
C HIS A 118 29.66 18.73 3.31
N TYR A 119 29.00 17.86 4.07
CA TYR A 119 28.03 18.27 5.08
C TYR A 119 28.77 18.67 6.36
N GLU A 120 28.47 19.84 6.89
CA GLU A 120 29.08 20.41 8.08
C GLU A 120 28.03 20.55 9.18
N PRO A 121 28.33 20.18 10.44
CA PRO A 121 27.38 20.29 11.54
C PRO A 121 27.06 21.75 11.84
N ILE A 122 25.79 22.02 12.11
CA ILE A 122 25.32 23.33 12.58
C ILE A 122 24.40 23.15 13.78
N SER A 123 24.25 24.19 14.60
CA SER A 123 23.27 24.18 15.68
C SER A 123 21.84 24.23 15.15
N TRP A 124 20.87 23.84 15.99
CA TRP A 124 19.45 24.01 15.66
C TRP A 124 19.06 25.47 15.42
N ASP A 125 19.60 26.40 16.21
CA ASP A 125 19.32 27.83 16.05
C ASP A 125 19.83 28.36 14.70
N GLU A 126 21.03 27.94 14.28
CA GLU A 126 21.57 28.27 12.96
C GLU A 126 20.76 27.63 11.84
N ALA A 127 20.30 26.39 12.02
CA ALA A 127 19.44 25.71 11.04
C ALA A 127 18.11 26.46 10.84
N PHE A 128 17.45 26.83 11.94
CA PHE A 128 16.21 27.61 11.87
C PHE A 128 16.44 29.00 11.28
N ALA A 129 17.53 29.69 11.65
CA ALA A 129 17.87 30.99 11.10
C ALA A 129 18.12 30.92 9.59
N LEU A 130 18.86 29.91 9.12
CA LEU A 130 19.14 29.67 7.71
C LEU A 130 17.85 29.41 6.92
N ILE A 131 16.99 28.51 7.40
CA ILE A 131 15.70 28.22 6.76
C ILE A 131 14.84 29.49 6.70
N ALA A 132 14.77 30.25 7.80
CA ALA A 132 13.99 31.49 7.86
C ALA A 132 14.52 32.57 6.92
N GLU A 133 15.85 32.70 6.77
CA GLU A 133 16.48 33.60 5.82
C GLU A 133 16.08 33.27 4.38
N GLN A 134 16.18 31.99 4.00
CA GLN A 134 15.81 31.54 2.65
C GLN A 134 14.33 31.78 2.36
N LEU A 135 13.44 31.44 3.29
CA LEU A 135 11.99 31.64 3.11
C LEU A 135 11.62 33.12 3.01
N LYS A 136 12.23 34.00 3.83
CA LYS A 136 11.99 35.45 3.76
C LYS A 136 12.55 36.11 2.51
N GLY A 137 13.55 35.48 1.88
CA GLY A 137 14.18 35.97 0.66
C GLY A 137 13.41 35.64 -0.62
N LEU A 138 12.32 34.87 -0.55
CA LEU A 138 11.48 34.56 -1.70
C LEU A 138 10.65 35.78 -2.14
N ASP A 139 10.51 35.98 -3.45
CA ASP A 139 9.69 37.06 -4.03
C ASP A 139 8.19 36.80 -3.86
N SER A 140 7.80 35.53 -3.71
CA SER A 140 6.43 35.09 -3.49
C SER A 140 6.40 33.82 -2.64
N PRO A 141 5.42 33.66 -1.74
CA PRO A 141 5.28 32.42 -0.96
C PRO A 141 5.01 31.18 -1.83
N ASP A 142 4.54 31.35 -3.08
CA ASP A 142 4.31 30.24 -4.00
C ASP A 142 5.59 29.73 -4.71
N GLN A 143 6.76 30.30 -4.41
CA GLN A 143 8.06 29.79 -4.88
C GLN A 143 8.60 28.62 -4.04
N VAL A 144 7.91 28.24 -2.97
CA VAL A 144 8.25 27.08 -2.12
C VAL A 144 7.14 26.04 -2.15
N GLU A 145 7.55 24.79 -1.99
CA GLU A 145 6.70 23.63 -1.90
C GLU A 145 6.94 22.92 -0.55
N PHE A 146 5.86 22.70 0.21
CA PHE A 146 5.91 22.07 1.53
C PHE A 146 5.44 20.61 1.43
N TYR A 147 6.35 19.72 1.03
CA TYR A 147 6.05 18.29 0.88
C TYR A 147 5.84 17.58 2.23
N THR A 148 4.67 16.98 2.43
CA THR A 148 4.33 16.27 3.67
C THR A 148 4.45 14.76 3.52
N SER A 149 5.07 14.10 4.51
CA SER A 149 5.19 12.65 4.55
C SER A 149 3.95 12.00 5.16
N GLY A 150 3.41 10.96 4.52
CA GLY A 150 2.35 10.12 5.10
C GLY A 150 2.78 9.30 6.33
N ARG A 151 4.06 9.36 6.72
CA ARG A 151 4.55 8.82 8.00
C ARG A 151 4.50 9.82 9.15
N ALA A 152 4.28 11.10 8.86
CA ALA A 152 4.11 12.11 9.91
C ALA A 152 2.76 11.90 10.62
N SER A 153 2.70 12.19 11.92
CA SER A 153 1.44 12.12 12.64
C SER A 153 0.47 13.20 12.15
N ASN A 154 -0.82 13.03 12.45
CA ASN A 154 -1.83 14.02 12.10
C ASN A 154 -1.55 15.37 12.78
N GLU A 155 -1.02 15.38 14.00
CA GLU A 155 -0.66 16.59 14.74
C GLU A 155 0.53 17.31 14.10
N ALA A 156 1.58 16.57 13.74
CA ALA A 156 2.74 17.14 13.05
C ALA A 156 2.34 17.71 11.68
N SER A 157 1.54 16.96 10.92
CA SER A 157 1.01 17.38 9.62
C SER A 157 0.10 18.61 9.77
N TYR A 158 -0.70 18.68 10.83
CA TYR A 158 -1.55 19.84 11.13
C TYR A 158 -0.71 21.11 11.41
N LEU A 159 0.34 21.00 12.22
CA LEU A 159 1.23 22.13 12.49
C LEU A 159 2.00 22.55 11.24
N TYR A 160 2.46 21.58 10.43
CA TYR A 160 3.20 21.85 9.20
C TYR A 160 2.34 22.55 8.14
N GLN A 161 1.10 22.09 7.93
CA GLN A 161 0.18 22.74 7.01
C GLN A 161 -0.21 24.15 7.48
N LEU A 162 -0.33 24.35 8.80
CA LEU A 162 -0.65 25.66 9.36
C LEU A 162 0.51 26.62 9.14
N PHE A 163 1.75 26.16 9.33
CA PHE A 163 2.94 26.94 9.07
C PHE A 163 3.01 27.44 7.62
N GLY A 164 2.88 26.58 6.61
CA GLY A 164 2.96 27.05 5.21
C GLY A 164 1.76 27.93 4.80
N ARG A 165 0.57 27.70 5.36
CA ARG A 165 -0.59 28.60 5.17
C ARG A 165 -0.38 29.98 5.82
N LEU A 166 0.26 30.04 6.99
CA LEU A 166 0.67 31.30 7.63
C LEU A 166 1.80 31.99 6.86
N PHE A 167 2.68 31.21 6.24
CA PHE A 167 3.71 31.73 5.33
C PHE A 167 3.09 32.34 4.06
N GLY A 168 1.91 31.86 3.65
CA GLY A 168 1.08 32.51 2.62
C GLY A 168 0.86 31.68 1.36
N THR A 169 1.10 30.36 1.39
CA THR A 169 0.90 29.48 0.23
C THR A 169 -0.02 28.31 0.54
N ASN A 170 -0.58 27.70 -0.51
CA ASN A 170 -1.27 26.41 -0.47
C ASN A 170 -0.50 25.30 -1.21
N ASN A 171 0.79 25.51 -1.54
CA ASN A 171 1.63 24.52 -2.23
C ASN A 171 2.07 23.39 -1.28
N PHE A 172 1.19 22.40 -1.12
CA PHE A 172 1.39 21.22 -0.27
C PHE A 172 1.13 19.92 -1.05
N PRO A 173 2.04 19.47 -1.91
CA PRO A 173 2.00 18.09 -2.35
C PRO A 173 2.18 17.16 -1.14
N ASP A 174 1.62 15.97 -1.24
CA ASP A 174 1.86 14.91 -0.29
C ASP A 174 2.04 13.56 -1.01
N CYS A 175 2.56 12.56 -0.31
CA CYS A 175 2.81 11.25 -0.91
C CYS A 175 1.55 10.56 -1.48
N SER A 176 0.36 10.93 -1.01
CA SER A 176 -0.92 10.41 -1.49
C SER A 176 -1.30 10.96 -2.86
N ASN A 177 -0.77 12.11 -3.31
CA ASN A 177 -0.97 12.59 -4.68
C ASN A 177 -0.54 11.56 -5.71
N MET A 178 0.59 10.89 -5.47
CA MET A 178 1.11 9.87 -6.36
C MET A 178 0.35 8.53 -6.29
N CYS A 179 -0.27 8.22 -5.15
CA CYS A 179 -0.77 6.87 -4.86
C CYS A 179 -2.31 6.76 -4.79
N HIS A 180 -3.01 7.79 -4.32
CA HIS A 180 -4.44 7.72 -3.98
C HIS A 180 -5.29 8.85 -4.58
N GLU A 181 -4.70 9.86 -5.23
CA GLU A 181 -5.46 11.00 -5.79
C GLU A 181 -6.51 10.55 -6.82
N ALA A 182 -6.14 9.65 -7.73
CA ALA A 182 -7.05 9.11 -8.73
C ALA A 182 -8.26 8.39 -8.08
N SER A 183 -8.02 7.60 -7.02
CA SER A 183 -9.08 6.94 -6.25
C SER A 183 -9.97 7.96 -5.55
N GLY A 184 -9.37 9.00 -4.95
CA GLY A 184 -10.11 10.08 -4.27
C GLY A 184 -11.08 10.78 -5.20
N VAL A 185 -10.63 11.17 -6.40
CA VAL A 185 -11.48 11.79 -7.42
C VAL A 185 -12.62 10.84 -7.84
N ALA A 186 -12.32 9.58 -8.14
CA ALA A 186 -13.30 8.61 -8.60
C ALA A 186 -14.37 8.29 -7.54
N LEU A 187 -13.96 8.09 -6.28
CA LEU A 187 -14.87 7.75 -5.19
C LEU A 187 -15.70 8.96 -4.75
N ILE A 188 -15.15 10.17 -4.74
CA ILE A 188 -15.95 11.39 -4.49
C ILE A 188 -17.05 11.55 -5.55
N GLN A 189 -16.72 11.34 -6.83
CA GLN A 189 -17.70 11.42 -7.91
C GLN A 189 -18.76 10.30 -7.86
N SER A 190 -18.38 9.12 -7.36
CA SER A 190 -19.26 7.93 -7.38
C SER A 190 -20.11 7.79 -6.12
N VAL A 191 -19.53 7.98 -4.94
CA VAL A 191 -20.15 7.72 -3.63
C VAL A 191 -20.04 8.90 -2.64
N GLY A 192 -19.44 10.02 -3.04
CA GLY A 192 -19.36 11.25 -2.24
C GLY A 192 -18.26 11.26 -1.18
N ILE A 193 -17.48 10.19 -1.04
CA ILE A 193 -16.38 10.07 -0.07
C ILE A 193 -15.11 9.58 -0.76
N GLY A 194 -13.96 10.22 -0.53
CA GLY A 194 -12.67 9.86 -1.14
C GLY A 194 -11.84 8.84 -0.34
N LYS A 195 -12.48 7.99 0.47
CA LYS A 195 -11.83 7.07 1.41
C LYS A 195 -12.48 5.69 1.35
N GLY A 196 -11.83 4.70 1.97
CA GLY A 196 -12.38 3.36 2.13
C GLY A 196 -13.78 3.38 2.77
N THR A 197 -14.68 2.55 2.25
CA THR A 197 -16.10 2.50 2.63
C THR A 197 -16.47 1.25 3.42
N VAL A 198 -15.48 0.44 3.80
CA VAL A 198 -15.67 -0.84 4.50
C VAL A 198 -14.70 -0.94 5.67
N GLU A 199 -15.08 -1.76 6.65
CA GLU A 199 -14.29 -2.08 7.83
C GLU A 199 -13.61 -3.46 7.66
N LEU A 200 -12.66 -3.79 8.53
CA LEU A 200 -11.98 -5.09 8.47
C LEU A 200 -12.94 -6.26 8.70
N ASP A 201 -13.94 -6.08 9.55
CA ASP A 201 -14.95 -7.09 9.86
C ASP A 201 -15.86 -7.41 8.65
N ASP A 202 -15.91 -6.55 7.64
CA ASP A 202 -16.66 -6.81 6.41
C ASP A 202 -16.01 -7.94 5.58
N PHE A 203 -14.70 -8.17 5.74
CA PHE A 203 -14.03 -9.33 5.09
C PHE A 203 -14.60 -10.66 5.57
N ASP A 204 -15.01 -10.74 6.84
CA ASP A 204 -15.59 -11.95 7.44
C ASP A 204 -17.04 -12.20 7.01
N ARG A 205 -17.69 -11.19 6.42
CA ARG A 205 -19.08 -11.24 5.95
C ARG A 205 -19.20 -11.37 4.45
N ALA A 206 -18.10 -11.14 3.73
CA ALA A 206 -18.09 -11.14 2.28
C ALA A 206 -18.27 -12.54 1.69
N ASP A 207 -19.16 -12.67 0.72
CA ASP A 207 -19.32 -13.88 -0.10
C ASP A 207 -18.31 -13.91 -1.25
N ALA A 208 -17.90 -12.73 -1.72
CA ALA A 208 -16.96 -12.54 -2.80
C ALA A 208 -16.04 -11.34 -2.55
N ILE A 209 -14.74 -11.52 -2.84
CA ILE A 209 -13.72 -10.47 -2.78
C ILE A 209 -13.00 -10.38 -4.12
N PHE A 210 -12.89 -9.17 -4.65
CA PHE A 210 -12.14 -8.90 -5.86
C PHE A 210 -10.89 -8.06 -5.55
N VAL A 211 -9.71 -8.59 -5.86
CA VAL A 211 -8.41 -7.93 -5.60
C VAL A 211 -7.85 -7.40 -6.91
N TYR A 212 -7.95 -6.09 -7.14
CA TYR A 212 -7.46 -5.43 -8.36
C TYR A 212 -6.14 -4.70 -8.13
N GLY A 213 -5.11 -5.03 -8.91
CA GLY A 213 -3.85 -4.27 -8.95
C GLY A 213 -3.04 -4.24 -7.65
N GLN A 214 -3.50 -4.95 -6.61
CA GLN A 214 -2.89 -4.99 -5.29
C GLN A 214 -2.00 -6.22 -5.15
N ASN A 215 -0.92 -6.07 -4.38
CA ASN A 215 -0.05 -7.18 -4.00
C ASN A 215 0.06 -7.30 -2.47
N PRO A 216 -0.98 -7.82 -1.80
CA PRO A 216 -1.04 -7.84 -0.35
C PRO A 216 0.05 -8.70 0.29
N GLY A 217 0.56 -9.73 -0.41
CA GLY A 217 1.63 -10.58 0.09
C GLY A 217 2.91 -9.82 0.48
N THR A 218 3.23 -8.78 -0.29
CA THR A 218 4.42 -7.95 -0.09
C THR A 218 4.09 -6.61 0.58
N ASN A 219 3.02 -5.95 0.12
CA ASN A 219 2.72 -4.56 0.50
C ASN A 219 1.86 -4.48 1.77
N HIS A 220 0.92 -5.42 1.93
CA HIS A 220 0.00 -5.45 3.07
C HIS A 220 -0.08 -6.87 3.69
N PRO A 221 1.02 -7.47 4.19
CA PRO A 221 1.02 -8.90 4.54
C PRO A 221 -0.01 -9.30 5.62
N ARG A 222 -0.47 -8.34 6.43
CA ARG A 222 -1.55 -8.53 7.40
C ARG A 222 -2.90 -8.81 6.74
N MET A 223 -3.19 -8.18 5.59
CA MET A 223 -4.39 -8.42 4.78
C MET A 223 -4.51 -9.90 4.37
N MET A 224 -3.38 -10.60 4.19
CA MET A 224 -3.39 -12.03 3.84
C MET A 224 -4.09 -12.89 4.90
N ASN A 225 -4.08 -12.49 6.18
CA ASN A 225 -4.83 -13.20 7.22
C ASN A 225 -6.35 -13.00 7.04
N ALA A 226 -6.80 -11.78 6.71
CA ALA A 226 -8.20 -11.49 6.43
C ALA A 226 -8.69 -12.26 5.19
N LEU A 227 -7.95 -12.21 4.08
CA LEU A 227 -8.26 -12.98 2.87
C LEU A 227 -8.29 -14.49 3.13
N ARG A 228 -7.36 -15.00 3.95
CA ARG A 228 -7.34 -16.40 4.35
C ARG A 228 -8.56 -16.79 5.18
N GLN A 229 -8.97 -15.94 6.10
CA GLN A 229 -10.14 -16.17 6.94
C GLN A 229 -11.41 -16.21 6.10
N ALA A 230 -11.63 -15.20 5.26
CA ALA A 230 -12.73 -15.15 4.31
C ALA A 230 -12.77 -16.41 3.42
N ALA A 231 -11.63 -16.78 2.81
CA ALA A 231 -11.55 -17.97 1.96
C ALA A 231 -11.94 -19.27 2.70
N ARG A 232 -11.56 -19.40 3.97
CA ARG A 232 -11.90 -20.57 4.81
C ARG A 232 -13.37 -20.60 5.22
N GLN A 233 -14.02 -19.44 5.31
CA GLN A 233 -15.46 -19.31 5.56
C GLN A 233 -16.29 -19.51 4.29
N GLY A 234 -15.65 -19.67 3.13
CA GLY A 234 -16.31 -19.98 1.86
C GLY A 234 -16.31 -18.84 0.85
N CYS A 235 -15.83 -17.65 1.23
CA CYS A 235 -15.71 -16.50 0.34
C CYS A 235 -14.89 -16.85 -0.91
N LYS A 236 -15.40 -16.47 -2.08
CA LYS A 236 -14.69 -16.62 -3.35
C LYS A 236 -13.85 -15.39 -3.64
N ILE A 237 -12.58 -15.59 -3.91
CA ILE A 237 -11.63 -14.49 -4.13
C ILE A 237 -11.14 -14.54 -5.58
N VAL A 238 -11.25 -13.42 -6.29
CA VAL A 238 -10.76 -13.25 -7.66
C VAL A 238 -9.70 -12.17 -7.68
N SER A 239 -8.50 -12.50 -8.18
CA SER A 239 -7.40 -11.55 -8.28
C SER A 239 -7.16 -11.12 -9.72
N PHE A 240 -7.01 -9.81 -9.93
CA PHE A 240 -6.61 -9.19 -11.19
C PHE A 240 -5.27 -8.49 -10.99
N ASN A 241 -4.18 -9.15 -11.37
CA ASN A 241 -2.84 -8.61 -11.20
C ASN A 241 -1.92 -9.18 -12.28
N ASN A 242 -1.08 -8.35 -12.90
CA ASN A 242 -0.09 -8.81 -13.89
C ASN A 242 1.13 -9.49 -13.23
N LEU A 243 1.38 -9.22 -11.95
CA LEU A 243 2.40 -9.88 -11.15
C LEU A 243 1.79 -11.09 -10.43
N LYS A 244 2.12 -12.30 -10.86
CA LYS A 244 1.71 -13.54 -10.16
C LYS A 244 2.58 -13.80 -8.93
N GLU A 245 2.08 -13.39 -7.77
CA GLU A 245 2.72 -13.61 -6.47
C GLU A 245 2.15 -14.83 -5.75
N VAL A 246 3.05 -15.63 -5.17
CA VAL A 246 2.71 -16.87 -4.46
C VAL A 246 1.70 -16.62 -3.33
N ALA A 247 1.81 -15.51 -2.59
CA ALA A 247 0.92 -15.20 -1.48
C ALA A 247 -0.55 -15.10 -1.92
N LEU A 248 -0.81 -14.48 -3.08
CA LEU A 248 -2.16 -14.34 -3.64
C LEU A 248 -2.70 -15.65 -4.22
N GLU A 249 -1.86 -16.64 -4.50
CA GLU A 249 -2.29 -17.98 -4.89
C GLU A 249 -2.52 -18.85 -3.66
N ARG A 250 -1.50 -18.97 -2.79
CA ARG A 250 -1.50 -19.82 -1.59
C ARG A 250 -0.78 -19.14 -0.42
N PHE A 251 -1.46 -19.06 0.71
CA PHE A 251 -0.93 -18.42 1.91
C PHE A 251 -0.94 -19.35 3.12
N ALA A 252 0.16 -19.33 3.89
CA ALA A 252 0.28 -20.02 5.17
C ALA A 252 0.56 -18.99 6.26
N SER A 253 -0.38 -18.85 7.20
CA SER A 253 -0.24 -17.86 8.26
C SER A 253 0.86 -18.28 9.25
N PRO A 254 1.86 -17.42 9.52
CA PRO A 254 2.85 -17.68 10.58
C PRO A 254 2.21 -17.80 11.97
N GLN A 255 1.01 -17.28 12.16
CA GLN A 255 0.26 -17.32 13.42
C GLN A 255 -0.47 -18.66 13.64
N SER A 256 -0.55 -19.53 12.63
CA SER A 256 -1.16 -20.86 12.75
C SER A 256 -0.10 -21.92 12.97
N PRO A 257 -0.04 -22.59 14.14
CA PRO A 257 0.95 -23.64 14.40
C PRO A 257 0.91 -24.77 13.37
N LEU A 258 -0.29 -25.13 12.90
CA LEU A 258 -0.47 -26.15 11.88
C LEU A 258 0.15 -25.74 10.54
N GLU A 259 -0.14 -24.54 10.03
CA GLU A 259 0.40 -24.05 8.75
C GLU A 259 1.90 -23.68 8.84
N LEU A 260 2.38 -23.37 10.04
CA LEU A 260 3.78 -23.13 10.33
C LEU A 260 4.60 -24.43 10.25
N LEU A 261 4.07 -25.52 10.83
CA LEU A 261 4.78 -26.80 10.99
C LEU A 261 4.50 -27.81 9.87
N THR A 262 3.54 -27.55 8.99
CA THR A 262 3.16 -28.46 7.90
C THR A 262 3.12 -27.76 6.53
N PRO A 263 2.99 -28.51 5.42
CA PRO A 263 2.76 -27.93 4.09
C PRO A 263 1.37 -27.30 3.90
N ALA A 264 0.51 -27.30 4.93
CA ALA A 264 -0.83 -26.72 4.85
C ALA A 264 -0.76 -25.23 4.49
N ALA A 265 -1.56 -24.84 3.51
CA ALA A 265 -1.75 -23.47 3.05
C ALA A 265 -3.16 -23.32 2.49
N THR A 266 -3.74 -22.15 2.66
CA THR A 266 -5.07 -21.82 2.17
C THR A 266 -4.96 -21.30 0.74
N THR A 267 -5.79 -21.81 -0.17
CA THR A 267 -5.98 -21.21 -1.50
C THR A 267 -6.63 -19.85 -1.33
N ILE A 268 -5.96 -18.80 -1.80
CA ILE A 268 -6.48 -17.44 -1.70
C ILE A 268 -7.29 -17.15 -2.96
N SER A 269 -6.63 -16.92 -4.10
CA SER A 269 -7.32 -16.67 -5.37
C SER A 269 -7.93 -17.95 -5.92
N HIS A 270 -9.25 -17.99 -6.03
CA HIS A 270 -10.00 -19.03 -6.71
C HIS A 270 -9.93 -18.87 -8.22
N GLN A 271 -9.73 -17.64 -8.68
CA GLN A 271 -9.39 -17.30 -10.05
C GLN A 271 -8.34 -16.18 -10.04
N TYR A 272 -7.31 -16.32 -10.87
CA TYR A 272 -6.23 -15.34 -11.00
C TYR A 272 -6.11 -14.91 -12.46
N LEU A 273 -6.46 -13.65 -12.71
CA LEU A 273 -6.50 -13.05 -14.03
C LEU A 273 -5.34 -12.07 -14.20
N THR A 274 -4.69 -12.15 -15.35
CA THR A 274 -3.57 -11.28 -15.74
C THR A 274 -3.99 -10.43 -16.93
N PRO A 275 -4.78 -9.36 -16.73
CA PRO A 275 -5.12 -8.46 -17.82
C PRO A 275 -3.85 -7.75 -18.35
N LYS A 276 -3.94 -7.19 -19.56
CA LYS A 276 -2.93 -6.26 -20.07
C LYS A 276 -2.84 -5.03 -19.16
N LEU A 277 -1.71 -4.33 -19.21
CA LEU A 277 -1.57 -3.04 -18.52
C LEU A 277 -2.66 -2.07 -19.00
N GLY A 278 -3.46 -1.55 -18.06
CA GLY A 278 -4.64 -0.70 -18.34
C GLY A 278 -5.87 -1.45 -18.84
N GLY A 279 -5.86 -2.79 -18.87
CA GLY A 279 -6.97 -3.62 -19.34
C GLY A 279 -8.02 -3.95 -18.29
N ASP A 280 -7.83 -3.52 -17.04
CA ASP A 280 -8.73 -3.76 -15.91
C ASP A 280 -10.12 -3.16 -16.12
N MET A 281 -10.22 -1.92 -16.62
CA MET A 281 -11.50 -1.28 -16.96
C MET A 281 -12.29 -2.09 -18.00
N ALA A 282 -11.62 -2.66 -19.01
CA ALA A 282 -12.26 -3.50 -20.02
C ALA A 282 -12.74 -4.83 -19.41
N ALA A 283 -11.97 -5.43 -18.50
CA ALA A 283 -12.40 -6.63 -17.78
C ALA A 283 -13.65 -6.35 -16.92
N MET A 284 -13.68 -5.23 -16.17
CA MET A 284 -14.86 -4.80 -15.40
C MET A 284 -16.07 -4.53 -16.31
N ARG A 285 -15.86 -3.87 -17.46
CA ARG A 285 -16.92 -3.65 -18.47
C ARG A 285 -17.51 -4.96 -18.97
N GLY A 286 -16.67 -5.96 -19.22
CA GLY A 286 -17.11 -7.29 -19.63
C GLY A 286 -17.89 -8.04 -18.54
N MET A 287 -17.47 -7.92 -17.28
CA MET A 287 -18.23 -8.49 -16.15
C MET A 287 -19.61 -7.85 -16.05
N ALA A 288 -19.69 -6.50 -16.10
CA ALA A 288 -20.96 -5.78 -16.09
C ALA A 288 -21.86 -6.16 -17.28
N LYS A 289 -21.27 -6.34 -18.47
CA LYS A 289 -22.00 -6.76 -19.68
C LYS A 289 -22.65 -8.13 -19.50
N TYR A 290 -21.88 -9.11 -19.03
CA TYR A 290 -22.42 -10.43 -18.73
C TYR A 290 -23.56 -10.38 -17.71
N ILE A 291 -23.39 -9.64 -16.61
CA ILE A 291 -24.42 -9.52 -15.56
C ILE A 291 -25.71 -8.92 -16.13
N LEU A 292 -25.61 -7.83 -16.90
CA LEU A 292 -26.79 -7.17 -17.46
C LEU A 292 -27.48 -8.01 -18.55
N GLU A 293 -26.74 -8.76 -19.36
CA GLU A 293 -27.29 -9.55 -20.47
C GLU A 293 -27.80 -10.92 -20.04
N GLU A 294 -27.07 -11.62 -19.18
CA GLU A 294 -27.24 -13.06 -18.94
C GLU A 294 -27.53 -13.42 -17.48
N ALA A 295 -27.38 -12.48 -16.54
CA ALA A 295 -27.72 -12.68 -15.12
C ALA A 295 -28.45 -11.45 -14.52
N PRO A 296 -29.53 -10.94 -15.16
CA PRO A 296 -30.22 -9.74 -14.71
C PRO A 296 -30.80 -9.85 -13.29
N GLU A 297 -31.01 -11.06 -12.77
CA GLU A 297 -31.42 -11.34 -11.39
C GLU A 297 -30.34 -11.05 -10.35
N ALA A 298 -29.07 -10.95 -10.75
CA ALA A 298 -27.97 -10.53 -9.88
C ALA A 298 -27.94 -9.00 -9.67
N VAL A 299 -28.78 -8.24 -10.40
CA VAL A 299 -28.87 -6.79 -10.32
C VAL A 299 -29.96 -6.38 -9.33
N ASP A 300 -29.59 -5.72 -8.24
CA ASP A 300 -30.54 -5.14 -7.30
C ASP A 300 -31.20 -3.88 -7.89
N ARG A 301 -32.34 -4.07 -8.57
CA ARG A 301 -33.10 -2.99 -9.20
C ARG A 301 -33.72 -2.03 -8.18
N ASP A 302 -34.03 -2.49 -6.98
CA ASP A 302 -34.58 -1.65 -5.91
C ASP A 302 -33.51 -0.68 -5.40
N PHE A 303 -32.29 -1.19 -5.16
CA PHE A 303 -31.15 -0.37 -4.79
C PHE A 303 -30.83 0.65 -5.88
N ILE A 304 -30.74 0.22 -7.14
CA ILE A 304 -30.46 1.11 -8.28
C ILE A 304 -31.47 2.24 -8.35
N THR A 305 -32.76 1.94 -8.24
CA THR A 305 -33.83 2.93 -8.34
C THR A 305 -33.80 3.94 -7.20
N ARG A 306 -33.43 3.52 -5.98
CA ARG A 306 -33.47 4.37 -4.78
C ARG A 306 -32.17 5.13 -4.52
N HIS A 307 -31.03 4.59 -4.93
CA HIS A 307 -29.71 5.02 -4.46
C HIS A 307 -28.71 5.38 -5.57
N THR A 308 -29.09 5.27 -6.84
CA THR A 308 -28.19 5.59 -7.96
C THR A 308 -28.82 6.60 -8.92
N GLN A 309 -28.00 7.14 -9.83
CA GLN A 309 -28.43 8.04 -10.89
C GLN A 309 -27.83 7.57 -12.22
N HIS A 310 -28.49 7.89 -13.34
CA HIS A 310 -27.99 7.65 -14.69
C HIS A 310 -27.74 6.16 -15.06
N PHE A 311 -28.33 5.22 -14.32
CA PHE A 311 -28.14 3.79 -14.58
C PHE A 311 -28.58 3.36 -15.98
N ASP A 312 -29.72 3.84 -16.47
CA ASP A 312 -30.23 3.48 -17.80
C ASP A 312 -29.25 3.85 -18.93
N ALA A 313 -28.62 5.02 -18.82
CA ALA A 313 -27.61 5.47 -19.78
C ALA A 313 -26.34 4.62 -19.70
N TYR A 314 -25.92 4.24 -18.50
CA TYR A 314 -24.81 3.32 -18.28
C TYR A 314 -25.11 1.93 -18.85
N GLU A 315 -26.29 1.37 -18.58
CA GLU A 315 -26.74 0.06 -19.08
C GLU A 315 -26.72 0.01 -20.61
N LEU A 316 -27.23 1.06 -21.28
CA LEU A 316 -27.19 1.17 -22.73
C LEU A 316 -25.74 1.13 -23.26
N GLN A 317 -24.82 1.87 -22.61
CA GLN A 317 -23.41 1.88 -22.99
C GLN A 317 -22.74 0.52 -22.79
N VAL A 318 -23.02 -0.18 -21.67
CA VAL A 318 -22.48 -1.51 -21.42
C VAL A 318 -22.94 -2.50 -22.51
N ARG A 319 -24.24 -2.51 -22.82
CA ARG A 319 -24.81 -3.41 -23.84
C ARG A 319 -24.26 -3.11 -25.23
N ALA A 320 -24.05 -1.84 -25.57
CA ALA A 320 -23.46 -1.42 -26.84
C ALA A 320 -21.97 -1.78 -26.99
N THR A 321 -21.25 -2.02 -25.88
CA THR A 321 -19.83 -2.40 -25.94
C THR A 321 -19.69 -3.84 -26.45
N GLY A 322 -18.94 -4.03 -27.55
CA GLY A 322 -18.77 -5.33 -28.19
C GLY A 322 -17.78 -6.25 -27.44
N TRP A 323 -18.07 -7.54 -27.37
CA TRP A 323 -17.18 -8.53 -26.74
C TRP A 323 -15.79 -8.57 -27.38
N ALA A 324 -15.67 -8.35 -28.69
CA ALA A 324 -14.40 -8.28 -29.39
C ALA A 324 -13.49 -7.16 -28.84
N GLU A 325 -14.05 -5.98 -28.58
CA GLU A 325 -13.32 -4.84 -28.01
C GLU A 325 -12.90 -5.13 -26.56
N ILE A 326 -13.83 -5.66 -25.76
CA ILE A 326 -13.60 -6.03 -24.35
C ILE A 326 -12.43 -7.03 -24.23
N VAL A 327 -12.46 -8.11 -25.02
CA VAL A 327 -11.42 -9.15 -25.04
C VAL A 327 -10.09 -8.57 -25.54
N GLN A 328 -10.11 -7.75 -26.57
CA GLN A 328 -8.90 -7.13 -27.12
C GLN A 328 -8.20 -6.21 -26.11
N GLN A 329 -8.96 -5.31 -25.47
CA GLN A 329 -8.44 -4.32 -24.53
C GLN A 329 -8.02 -4.94 -23.20
N SER A 330 -8.84 -5.83 -22.64
CA SER A 330 -8.49 -6.53 -21.39
C SER A 330 -7.32 -7.49 -21.59
N GLY A 331 -7.23 -8.12 -22.76
CA GLY A 331 -6.32 -9.24 -23.02
C GLY A 331 -6.75 -10.55 -22.35
N LEU A 332 -7.96 -10.60 -21.78
CA LEU A 332 -8.56 -11.80 -21.20
C LEU A 332 -9.58 -12.39 -22.18
N THR A 333 -9.78 -13.69 -22.12
CA THR A 333 -10.87 -14.34 -22.87
C THR A 333 -12.23 -13.98 -22.29
N GLN A 334 -13.27 -14.01 -23.13
CA GLN A 334 -14.64 -13.84 -22.66
C GLN A 334 -15.00 -14.86 -21.58
N ALA A 335 -14.53 -16.10 -21.70
CA ALA A 335 -14.80 -17.16 -20.72
C ALA A 335 -14.21 -16.83 -19.34
N GLU A 336 -12.98 -16.30 -19.29
CA GLU A 336 -12.34 -15.86 -18.04
C GLU A 336 -13.11 -14.72 -17.37
N ILE A 337 -13.54 -13.73 -18.15
CA ILE A 337 -14.32 -12.58 -17.66
C ILE A 337 -15.68 -13.03 -17.13
N VAL A 338 -16.38 -13.89 -17.87
CA VAL A 338 -17.67 -14.46 -17.45
C VAL A 338 -17.52 -15.29 -16.18
N GLN A 339 -16.46 -16.10 -16.08
CA GLN A 339 -16.18 -16.87 -14.87
C GLN A 339 -15.96 -15.96 -13.66
N ALA A 340 -15.25 -14.83 -13.82
CA ALA A 340 -15.08 -13.86 -12.75
C ALA A 340 -16.41 -13.19 -12.37
N ALA A 341 -17.24 -12.84 -13.34
CA ALA A 341 -18.55 -12.24 -13.09
C ALA A 341 -19.50 -13.19 -12.33
N ARG A 342 -19.46 -14.49 -12.63
CA ARG A 342 -20.26 -15.53 -11.94
C ARG A 342 -19.89 -15.73 -10.47
N VAL A 343 -18.77 -15.19 -10.02
CA VAL A 343 -18.40 -15.21 -8.60
C VAL A 343 -19.29 -14.27 -7.78
N LEU A 344 -19.87 -13.23 -8.41
CA LEU A 344 -20.81 -12.36 -7.72
C LEU A 344 -22.08 -13.15 -7.36
N PRO A 345 -22.48 -13.19 -6.08
CA PRO A 345 -23.73 -13.81 -5.66
C PRO A 345 -24.95 -13.02 -6.17
N PRO A 346 -26.14 -13.65 -6.22
CA PRO A 346 -27.39 -12.95 -6.52
C PRO A 346 -27.65 -11.80 -5.52
N ALA A 347 -28.36 -10.76 -5.98
CA ALA A 347 -28.62 -9.52 -5.25
C ALA A 347 -29.21 -9.69 -3.83
N ALA A 348 -29.94 -10.78 -3.57
CA ALA A 348 -30.67 -10.99 -2.33
C ALA A 348 -29.81 -11.34 -1.09
N VAL A 349 -28.49 -11.54 -1.23
CA VAL A 349 -27.66 -12.12 -0.15
C VAL A 349 -26.39 -11.34 0.19
N SER A 350 -25.96 -10.34 -0.58
CA SER A 350 -24.52 -10.09 -0.67
C SER A 350 -23.96 -8.85 0.03
N SER A 351 -22.80 -9.06 0.65
CA SER A 351 -21.79 -8.03 0.88
C SER A 351 -20.59 -8.31 -0.03
N VAL A 352 -20.21 -7.31 -0.83
CA VAL A 352 -19.01 -7.38 -1.68
C VAL A 352 -17.97 -6.45 -1.08
N ALA A 353 -16.98 -7.03 -0.40
CA ALA A 353 -15.82 -6.28 0.06
C ALA A 353 -14.75 -6.31 -1.04
N GLY A 354 -14.44 -5.14 -1.60
CA GLY A 354 -13.32 -4.96 -2.51
C GLY A 354 -12.51 -3.75 -2.05
N PRO A 355 -11.19 -3.84 -1.90
CA PRO A 355 -10.37 -2.65 -1.83
C PRO A 355 -10.47 -1.94 -3.19
N TRP A 356 -11.37 -0.98 -3.32
CA TRP A 356 -11.40 -0.04 -4.44
C TRP A 356 -10.29 1.00 -4.29
N GLU A 357 -9.09 0.55 -3.92
CA GLU A 357 -7.87 1.34 -3.95
C GLU A 357 -7.19 1.05 -5.29
N SER A 358 -7.07 2.10 -6.11
CA SER A 358 -6.32 2.12 -7.37
C SER A 358 -5.07 1.23 -7.34
N PRO A 359 -4.68 0.59 -8.47
CA PRO A 359 -3.45 -0.20 -8.62
C PRO A 359 -2.12 0.51 -8.34
N SER A 360 -2.13 1.74 -7.82
CA SER A 360 -0.94 2.54 -7.52
C SER A 360 -0.32 2.14 -6.17
N THR A 361 -0.06 0.85 -5.98
CA THR A 361 0.85 0.39 -4.92
C THR A 361 2.29 0.54 -5.40
N CYS A 362 2.94 1.63 -4.98
CA CYS A 362 4.39 1.79 -4.81
C CYS A 362 5.26 1.03 -5.84
N ILE A 363 5.27 1.46 -7.11
CA ILE A 363 6.45 1.22 -7.96
C ILE A 363 7.56 2.06 -7.35
N ARG A 364 8.53 1.41 -6.69
CA ARG A 364 9.82 2.05 -6.40
C ARG A 364 10.32 2.64 -7.72
N SER A 365 10.50 3.95 -7.72
CA SER A 365 11.20 4.68 -8.77
C SER A 365 12.54 4.01 -9.05
N THR A 366 12.63 3.24 -10.13
CA THR A 366 13.90 3.11 -10.84
C THR A 366 14.07 4.35 -11.71
N PRO A 367 15.15 5.12 -11.56
CA PRO A 367 15.43 6.22 -12.47
C PRO A 367 15.80 5.63 -13.83
N TYR A 368 15.49 6.36 -14.90
CA TYR A 368 15.77 6.09 -16.31
C TYR A 368 14.79 5.18 -17.08
N ALA A 369 13.92 5.83 -17.85
CA ALA A 369 13.85 5.58 -19.29
C ALA A 369 13.40 6.89 -19.98
N ARG A 370 14.25 7.38 -20.90
CA ARG A 370 13.87 8.38 -21.91
C ARG A 370 12.99 7.74 -22.97
#